data_AF-A0A834YN97-F1
#
_entry.id   AF-A0A834YN97-F1
#
_cell.length_a   1.000
_cell.length_b   1.000
_cell.length_c   1.000
_cell.angle_alpha   90.00
_cell.angle_beta   90.00
_cell.angle_gamma   90.00
#
_symmetry.space_group_name_H-M   'P 1'
#
loop_
_entity.id
_entity.type
_entity.pdbx_description
1 polymer ?
#
loop_
_entity_poly.entity_id
_entity_poly.type
_entity_poly.pdbx_seq_one_letter_code
_entity_poly.pdbx_strand_id
1 'polypeptide(L)'
;MELRSEEQSQLQLVEREEVDDEEDLFEAIDKCKLSDRFHFMRIEFGKLFPTYKLDFASSPFIAADFLISSVLFRFLRNFKWFTSSNFGFFFIMPAFSAVISQGINAGDVKKLQDAGIYTCNGLMMHTKKNLTGIKGLSEAKVDKICEAAEKLVNFGYITGSDVLLKRKSVVRITTGSNALDELLGGGIETLAITEAFGEFRSGKTQLAHTLCVSTQLPTSMHGGNGKVAYIDTEGTFRPDRIVPIAERFGMDAVAVLDNIIYARAYTYEHQYNLILGLAAKMSEEPFKLLIVDSIIALFRVDFTGRGELAERQQKLAQMLSRLTKIAEEFNVAVYMTNQVIADPGGGMFISDPKKPAGGHVLAHAATVRLMFRKGKGEQRVCKVFDAPNLPEAEAISSTRIFFSLTPG
;
A
#
# COMPACT_ATOMS: atom_id res chain seq x y z
N MET A 1 16.06 53.23 27.25
CA MET A 1 16.73 52.20 28.07
C MET A 1 15.79 51.77 29.19
N GLU A 2 14.54 51.53 28.83
CA GLU A 2 13.41 51.10 29.66
C GLU A 2 12.49 50.42 28.63
N LEU A 3 12.16 49.14 28.87
CA LEU A 3 11.40 48.16 28.05
C LEU A 3 12.00 46.75 28.18
N ARG A 4 13.11 46.57 28.92
CA ARG A 4 13.64 45.25 29.32
C ARG A 4 13.34 44.87 30.78
N SER A 5 12.49 45.63 31.47
CA SER A 5 12.17 45.39 32.89
C SER A 5 10.75 44.91 33.18
N GLU A 6 9.84 44.91 32.19
CA GLU A 6 8.47 44.41 32.37
C GLU A 6 8.28 42.96 31.88
N GLU A 7 9.07 42.49 30.91
CA GLU A 7 9.01 41.08 30.47
C GLU A 7 9.67 40.11 31.46
N GLN A 8 10.59 40.59 32.31
CA GLN A 8 11.22 39.75 33.34
C GLN A 8 10.34 39.57 34.59
N SER A 9 9.32 40.41 34.81
CA SER A 9 8.42 40.26 35.98
C SER A 9 7.21 39.36 35.72
N GLN A 10 6.86 39.07 34.47
CA GLN A 10 5.82 38.08 34.15
C GLN A 10 6.35 36.64 34.05
N LEU A 11 7.66 36.46 33.91
CA LEU A 11 8.33 35.16 33.89
C LEU A 11 8.67 34.60 35.29
N GLN A 12 8.37 35.34 36.36
CA GLN A 12 8.66 34.94 37.75
C GLN A 12 7.43 34.63 38.61
N LEU A 13 6.25 34.47 38.00
CA LEU A 13 5.01 34.11 38.71
C LEU A 13 4.38 32.77 38.28
N VAL A 14 5.17 31.87 37.71
CA VAL A 14 4.76 30.46 37.48
C VAL A 14 5.80 29.50 38.07
N GLU A 15 6.32 29.84 39.25
CA GLU A 15 6.93 28.85 40.14
C GLU A 15 6.04 28.73 41.38
N ARG A 16 5.54 27.51 41.61
CA ARG A 16 4.67 27.03 42.69
C ARG A 16 3.15 27.04 42.44
N GLU A 17 2.72 26.16 41.54
CA GLU A 17 1.66 25.22 41.91
C GLU A 17 2.20 23.81 41.63
N GLU A 18 2.23 22.96 42.66
CA GLU A 18 2.46 21.53 42.51
C GLU A 18 1.29 20.99 41.68
N VAL A 19 1.55 20.61 40.42
CA VAL A 19 0.58 19.90 39.58
C VAL A 19 0.61 18.44 39.98
N ASP A 20 -0.10 18.14 41.06
CA ASP A 20 -0.46 16.79 41.44
C ASP A 20 -1.68 16.38 40.61
N ASP A 21 -1.44 15.78 39.43
CA ASP A 21 -2.23 14.73 38.79
C ASP A 21 -1.84 14.60 37.29
N GLU A 22 -1.56 13.39 36.83
CA GLU A 22 -1.03 13.10 35.47
C GLU A 22 -1.95 13.59 34.33
N GLU A 23 -3.25 13.82 34.57
CA GLU A 23 -4.22 14.25 33.55
C GLU A 23 -4.00 15.71 33.06
N ASP A 24 -3.54 16.62 33.93
CA ASP A 24 -3.38 18.04 33.59
C ASP A 24 -2.16 18.30 32.68
N LEU A 25 -1.15 17.44 32.74
CA LEU A 25 0.04 17.52 31.88
C LEU A 25 -0.30 17.16 30.42
N PHE A 26 -1.23 16.23 30.19
CA PHE A 26 -1.66 15.83 28.85
C PHE A 26 -2.52 16.90 28.18
N GLU A 27 -3.38 17.59 28.94
CA GLU A 27 -4.20 18.68 28.40
C GLU A 27 -3.36 19.93 28.02
N ALA A 28 -2.25 20.16 28.72
CA ALA A 28 -1.31 21.23 28.41
C ALA A 28 -0.48 20.97 27.13
N ILE A 29 -0.13 19.71 26.85
CA ILE A 29 0.65 19.31 25.66
C ILE A 29 -0.19 19.33 24.37
N ASP A 30 -1.48 19.00 24.46
CA ASP A 30 -2.39 19.04 23.31
C ASP A 30 -2.82 20.44 22.90
N LYS A 31 -2.69 21.44 23.79
CA LYS A 31 -2.95 22.86 23.48
C LYS A 31 -1.75 23.58 22.84
N CYS A 32 -0.56 22.97 22.77
CA CYS A 32 0.64 23.58 22.18
C CYS A 32 0.75 23.37 20.67
N LYS A 33 1.12 24.42 19.92
CA LYS A 33 1.33 24.34 18.46
C LYS A 33 2.55 23.47 18.13
N LEU A 34 2.54 22.85 16.95
CA LEU A 34 3.58 21.91 16.49
C LEU A 34 5.01 22.48 16.59
N SER A 35 5.18 23.81 16.41
CA SER A 35 6.45 24.52 16.58
C SER A 35 7.04 24.43 17.99
N ASP A 36 6.18 24.38 19.00
CA ASP A 36 6.56 24.48 20.41
C ASP A 36 6.96 23.10 20.95
N ARG A 37 6.40 22.02 20.37
CA ARG A 37 6.81 20.62 20.62
C ARG A 37 8.25 20.36 20.18
N PHE A 38 8.67 20.93 19.05
CA PHE A 38 10.06 20.85 18.59
C PHE A 38 11.02 21.68 19.48
N HIS A 39 10.56 22.81 20.01
CA HIS A 39 11.36 23.64 20.92
C HIS A 39 11.59 22.94 22.27
N PHE A 40 10.58 22.27 22.80
CA PHE A 40 10.70 21.48 24.03
C PHE A 40 11.68 20.30 23.87
N MET A 41 11.57 19.56 22.77
CA MET A 41 12.55 18.50 22.43
C MET A 41 13.97 19.05 22.30
N ARG A 42 14.16 20.24 21.69
CA ARG A 42 15.47 20.89 21.56
C ARG A 42 16.13 21.19 22.91
N ILE A 43 15.35 21.64 23.89
CA ILE A 43 15.85 21.99 25.23
C ILE A 43 16.28 20.73 26.00
N GLU A 44 15.46 19.69 26.00
CA GLU A 44 15.78 18.46 26.74
C GLU A 44 16.92 17.66 26.10
N PHE A 45 16.99 17.60 24.76
CA PHE A 45 18.14 16.98 24.08
C PHE A 45 19.46 17.75 24.32
N GLY A 46 19.40 19.08 24.38
CA GLY A 46 20.55 19.93 24.65
C GLY A 46 21.11 19.78 26.07
N LYS A 47 20.26 19.45 27.05
CA LYS A 47 20.68 19.17 28.43
C LYS A 47 21.38 17.81 28.56
N LEU A 48 20.95 16.80 27.80
CA LEU A 48 21.53 15.44 27.87
C LEU A 48 22.86 15.29 27.11
N PHE A 49 23.15 16.13 26.11
CA PHE A 49 24.34 15.98 25.26
C PHE A 49 25.05 17.32 24.96
N PRO A 50 25.75 17.92 25.94
CA PRO A 50 26.33 19.26 25.82
C PRO A 50 27.52 19.37 24.83
N THR A 51 28.06 18.25 24.34
CA THR A 51 29.24 18.22 23.46
C THR A 51 28.93 18.23 21.95
N TYR A 52 27.66 18.13 21.54
CA TYR A 52 27.29 18.10 20.12
C TYR A 52 26.62 19.42 19.72
N LYS A 53 27.38 20.35 19.11
CA LYS A 53 26.81 21.49 18.41
C LYS A 53 26.19 21.01 17.09
N LEU A 54 24.88 20.77 17.09
CA LEU A 54 24.10 20.51 15.89
C LEU A 54 23.68 21.84 15.26
N ASP A 55 24.27 22.20 14.12
CA ASP A 55 23.93 23.40 13.36
C ASP A 55 22.90 23.05 12.27
N PHE A 56 21.61 23.24 12.58
CA PHE A 56 20.49 22.99 11.67
C PHE A 56 20.11 24.29 10.93
N ALA A 57 20.96 24.73 9.99
CA ALA A 57 20.72 25.98 9.23
C ALA A 57 20.34 25.77 7.76
N SER A 58 20.19 24.55 7.25
CA SER A 58 19.75 24.32 5.87
C SER A 58 18.99 23.00 5.69
N SER A 59 17.69 23.11 5.43
CA SER A 59 16.74 22.05 5.08
C SER A 59 16.41 21.02 6.19
N PRO A 60 15.15 20.97 6.69
CA PRO A 60 14.74 20.08 7.77
C PRO A 60 14.61 18.59 7.39
N PHE A 61 14.84 18.20 6.14
CA PHE A 61 14.61 16.82 5.68
C PHE A 61 15.86 15.93 5.66
N ILE A 62 17.07 16.49 5.59
CA ILE A 62 18.30 15.70 5.38
C ILE A 62 18.88 15.16 6.71
N ALA A 63 18.54 15.77 7.84
CA ALA A 63 19.09 15.40 9.14
C ALA A 63 18.28 14.31 9.89
N ALA A 64 17.08 13.96 9.42
CA ALA A 64 16.27 12.90 10.02
C ALA A 64 16.83 11.49 9.74
N ASP A 65 17.53 11.29 8.62
CA ASP A 65 18.08 9.98 8.25
C ASP A 65 19.31 9.58 9.08
N PHE A 66 20.02 10.54 9.69
CA PHE A 66 21.29 10.25 10.38
C PHE A 66 21.12 9.89 11.87
N LEU A 67 19.99 10.25 12.49
CA LEU A 67 19.77 10.11 13.94
C LEU A 67 18.89 8.91 14.35
N ILE A 68 18.26 8.23 13.39
CA ILE A 68 17.37 7.08 13.67
C ILE A 68 18.13 5.76 13.83
N SER A 69 19.43 5.71 13.54
CA SER A 69 20.19 4.46 13.69
C SER A 69 20.79 4.30 15.09
N SER A 70 20.27 3.29 15.81
CA SER A 70 20.84 2.60 16.98
C SER A 70 20.73 3.23 18.38
N VAL A 71 20.84 4.56 18.58
CA VAL A 71 20.87 5.14 19.94
C VAL A 71 19.46 5.50 20.44
N LEU A 72 18.65 6.17 19.61
CA LEU A 72 17.28 6.55 19.95
C LEU A 72 16.39 5.32 20.20
N PHE A 73 16.59 4.25 19.42
CA PHE A 73 15.86 2.99 19.57
C PHE A 73 16.18 2.26 20.89
N ARG A 74 17.41 2.40 21.40
CA ARG A 74 17.84 1.78 22.66
C ARG A 74 17.40 2.62 23.87
N PHE A 75 17.32 3.94 23.69
CA PHE A 75 16.86 4.89 24.71
C PHE A 75 15.33 4.81 24.92
N LEU A 76 14.55 4.70 23.85
CA LEU A 76 13.08 4.61 23.89
C LEU A 76 12.54 3.32 24.53
N ARG A 77 13.37 2.28 24.67
CA ARG A 77 12.97 0.99 25.27
C ARG A 77 12.86 1.03 26.81
N ASN A 78 13.48 2.00 27.47
CA ASN A 78 13.63 2.01 28.93
C ASN A 78 12.64 2.89 29.69
N PHE A 79 11.83 3.71 29.01
CA PHE A 79 10.76 4.48 29.65
C PHE A 79 9.40 3.84 29.37
N LYS A 80 8.58 3.65 30.41
CA LYS A 80 7.16 3.20 30.35
C LYS A 80 6.22 4.23 29.67
N TRP A 81 6.70 4.93 28.64
CA TRP A 81 6.00 5.95 27.85
C TRP A 81 5.25 5.37 26.64
N PHE A 82 5.05 4.05 26.60
CA PHE A 82 4.48 3.35 25.45
C PHE A 82 3.17 2.67 25.85
N THR A 83 2.09 3.45 25.88
CA THR A 83 0.73 2.91 25.86
C THR A 83 0.32 2.59 24.42
N SER A 84 -0.44 1.51 24.29
CA SER A 84 -0.65 0.67 23.10
C SER A 84 -1.44 1.29 21.92
N SER A 85 -1.49 2.62 21.79
CA SER A 85 -2.47 3.29 20.92
C SER A 85 -1.87 4.11 19.77
N ASN A 86 -0.59 4.53 19.86
CA ASN A 86 -0.01 5.46 18.87
C ASN A 86 1.29 4.98 18.19
N PHE A 87 1.69 3.71 18.39
CA PHE A 87 2.82 3.09 17.67
C PHE A 87 2.36 2.16 16.54
N GLY A 88 1.40 2.62 15.74
CA GLY A 88 1.09 2.04 14.42
C GLY A 88 1.90 2.69 13.29
N PHE A 89 2.80 3.61 13.59
CA PHE A 89 3.45 4.48 12.61
C PHE A 89 4.85 3.98 12.25
N PHE A 90 5.00 3.60 10.97
CA PHE A 90 6.26 3.40 10.25
C PHE A 90 7.16 2.26 10.74
N PHE A 91 6.81 1.02 10.40
CA PHE A 91 7.85 0.09 9.94
C PHE A 91 8.39 0.63 8.61
N ILE A 92 9.36 1.53 8.64
CA ILE A 92 10.21 1.79 7.48
C ILE A 92 10.88 0.45 7.20
N MET A 93 10.48 -0.23 6.13
CA MET A 93 11.20 -1.41 5.68
C MET A 93 12.66 -1.03 5.51
N PRO A 94 13.61 -1.86 5.97
CA PRO A 94 15.01 -1.53 5.77
C PRO A 94 15.28 -1.42 4.27
N ALA A 95 15.48 -0.18 3.82
CA ALA A 95 15.91 0.12 2.47
C ALA A 95 17.22 -0.64 2.19
N PHE A 96 17.52 -0.91 0.92
CA PHE A 96 18.74 -1.65 0.54
C PHE A 96 20.04 -1.00 1.03
N SER A 97 20.00 0.28 1.41
CA SER A 97 21.09 0.96 2.13
C SER A 97 21.51 0.25 3.42
N ALA A 98 20.58 -0.43 4.10
CA ALA A 98 20.87 -1.24 5.29
C ALA A 98 21.76 -2.44 4.97
N VAL A 99 21.65 -3.02 3.76
CA VAL A 99 22.50 -4.14 3.33
C VAL A 99 23.94 -3.67 3.04
N ILE A 100 24.10 -2.42 2.56
CA ILE A 100 25.43 -1.79 2.40
C ILE A 100 26.13 -1.69 3.76
N SER A 101 25.40 -1.35 4.82
CA SER A 101 25.95 -1.28 6.19
C SER A 101 26.46 -2.63 6.72
N GLN A 102 26.05 -3.75 6.11
CA GLN A 102 26.51 -5.11 6.42
C GLN A 102 27.73 -5.54 5.58
N GLY A 103 28.37 -4.62 4.85
CA GLY A 103 29.59 -4.88 4.08
C GLY A 103 29.36 -5.35 2.64
N ILE A 104 28.15 -5.18 2.10
CA ILE A 104 27.86 -5.47 0.70
C ILE A 104 28.27 -4.28 -0.19
N ASN A 105 28.88 -4.58 -1.34
CA ASN A 105 29.34 -3.57 -2.29
C ASN A 105 28.14 -2.83 -2.92
N ALA A 106 28.18 -1.49 -2.91
CA ALA A 106 27.14 -0.64 -3.49
C ALA A 106 26.87 -0.91 -5.00
N GLY A 107 27.89 -1.31 -5.76
CA GLY A 107 27.75 -1.70 -7.15
C GLY A 107 26.98 -3.01 -7.35
N ASP A 108 27.05 -3.94 -6.39
CA ASP A 108 26.23 -5.17 -6.43
C ASP A 108 24.79 -4.87 -6.00
N VAL A 109 24.57 -3.93 -5.06
CA VAL A 109 23.24 -3.41 -4.73
C VAL A 109 22.59 -2.73 -5.92
N LYS A 110 23.34 -1.90 -6.67
CA LYS A 110 22.82 -1.25 -7.87
C LYS A 110 22.32 -2.24 -8.92
N LYS A 111 23.04 -3.36 -9.12
CA LYS A 111 22.60 -4.42 -10.04
C LYS A 111 21.28 -5.07 -9.61
N LEU A 112 21.03 -5.20 -8.31
CA LEU A 112 19.76 -5.71 -7.78
C LEU A 112 18.63 -4.70 -8.02
N GLN A 113 18.90 -3.41 -7.82
CA GLN A 113 17.94 -2.34 -8.12
C GLN A 113 17.62 -2.27 -9.62
N ASP A 114 18.64 -2.35 -10.49
CA ASP A 114 18.48 -2.42 -11.95
C ASP A 114 17.66 -3.67 -12.37
N ALA A 115 17.66 -4.73 -11.57
CA ALA A 115 16.85 -5.93 -11.75
C ALA A 115 15.45 -5.84 -11.10
N GLY A 116 15.08 -4.70 -10.51
CA GLY A 116 13.76 -4.45 -9.93
C GLY A 116 13.59 -4.87 -8.47
N ILE A 117 14.69 -5.02 -7.72
CA ILE A 117 14.69 -5.42 -6.30
C ILE A 117 15.13 -4.24 -5.44
N TYR A 118 14.20 -3.69 -4.66
CA TYR A 118 14.39 -2.42 -3.94
C TYR A 118 14.33 -2.53 -2.41
N THR A 119 13.87 -3.65 -1.85
CA THR A 119 13.82 -3.86 -0.40
C THR A 119 14.43 -5.20 0.03
N CYS A 120 14.88 -5.28 1.29
CA CYS A 120 15.40 -6.52 1.86
C CYS A 120 14.36 -7.66 1.86
N ASN A 121 13.08 -7.33 2.12
CA ASN A 121 12.00 -8.31 2.03
C ASN A 121 11.80 -8.80 0.59
N GLY A 122 11.79 -7.88 -0.38
CA GLY A 122 11.69 -8.21 -1.79
C GLY A 122 12.83 -9.13 -2.26
N LEU A 123 14.05 -8.91 -1.78
CA LEU A 123 15.20 -9.79 -2.04
C LEU A 123 14.96 -11.22 -1.53
N MET A 124 14.47 -11.38 -0.30
CA MET A 124 14.19 -12.69 0.29
C MET A 124 13.02 -13.43 -0.40
N MET A 125 12.17 -12.71 -1.14
CA MET A 125 11.10 -13.30 -1.96
C MET A 125 11.60 -13.82 -3.31
N HIS A 126 12.90 -13.71 -3.64
CA HIS A 126 13.50 -14.27 -4.85
C HIS A 126 14.28 -15.54 -4.57
N THR A 127 14.29 -16.45 -5.56
CA THR A 127 15.12 -17.64 -5.49
C THR A 127 16.57 -17.29 -5.78
N LYS A 128 17.51 -18.02 -5.17
CA LYS A 128 18.95 -17.88 -5.48
C LYS A 128 19.21 -18.03 -6.98
N LYS A 129 18.50 -18.92 -7.67
CA LYS A 129 18.58 -19.10 -9.14
C LYS A 129 18.27 -17.79 -9.90
N ASN A 130 17.21 -17.07 -9.51
CA ASN A 130 16.86 -15.81 -10.15
C ASN A 130 17.92 -14.73 -9.88
N LEU A 131 18.44 -14.68 -8.65
CA LEU A 131 19.47 -13.71 -8.25
C LEU A 131 20.80 -13.94 -8.97
N THR A 132 21.25 -15.20 -9.08
CA THR A 132 22.46 -15.57 -9.84
C THR A 132 22.29 -15.31 -11.35
N GLY A 133 21.05 -15.27 -11.85
CA GLY A 133 20.76 -14.87 -13.22
C GLY A 133 21.05 -13.40 -13.53
N ILE A 134 21.23 -12.55 -12.51
CA ILE A 134 21.54 -11.13 -12.70
C ILE A 134 23.00 -10.98 -13.11
N LYS A 135 23.23 -10.34 -14.26
CA LYS A 135 24.55 -10.16 -14.84
C LYS A 135 25.51 -9.50 -13.85
N GLY A 136 26.61 -10.19 -13.55
CA GLY A 136 27.66 -9.68 -12.68
C GLY A 136 27.49 -9.98 -11.19
N LEU A 137 26.52 -10.82 -10.82
CA LEU A 137 26.43 -11.47 -9.50
C LEU A 137 26.84 -12.94 -9.62
N SER A 138 27.83 -13.36 -8.84
CA SER A 138 28.20 -14.78 -8.71
C SER A 138 27.44 -15.43 -7.55
N GLU A 139 27.36 -16.76 -7.53
CA GLU A 139 26.70 -17.50 -6.44
C GLU A 139 27.24 -17.09 -5.06
N ALA A 140 28.57 -17.02 -4.90
CA ALA A 140 29.19 -16.59 -3.64
C ALA A 140 28.84 -15.14 -3.23
N LYS A 141 28.53 -14.26 -4.20
CA LYS A 141 28.03 -12.91 -3.89
C LYS A 141 26.58 -12.95 -3.45
N VAL A 142 25.75 -13.71 -4.16
CA VAL A 142 24.33 -13.89 -3.83
C VAL A 142 24.19 -14.45 -2.41
N ASP A 143 24.98 -15.46 -2.04
CA ASP A 143 24.95 -16.04 -0.69
C ASP A 143 25.27 -15.00 0.39
N LYS A 144 26.35 -14.21 0.21
CA LYS A 144 26.70 -13.13 1.15
C LYS A 144 25.60 -12.08 1.27
N ILE A 145 24.96 -11.72 0.16
CA ILE A 145 23.87 -10.73 0.13
C ILE A 145 22.64 -11.28 0.87
N CYS A 146 22.28 -12.54 0.64
CA CYS A 146 21.18 -13.19 1.35
C CYS A 146 21.46 -13.30 2.86
N GLU A 147 22.66 -13.73 3.27
CA GLU A 147 23.06 -13.79 4.67
C GLU A 147 23.01 -12.42 5.37
N ALA A 148 23.39 -11.36 4.65
CA ALA A 148 23.29 -9.99 5.15
C ALA A 148 21.82 -9.55 5.31
N ALA A 149 20.97 -9.89 4.35
CA ALA A 149 19.54 -9.58 4.40
C ALA A 149 18.84 -10.36 5.54
N GLU A 150 19.12 -11.66 5.70
CA GLU A 150 18.55 -12.50 6.77
C GLU A 150 18.78 -11.95 8.18
N LYS A 151 19.89 -11.22 8.41
CA LYS A 151 20.16 -10.56 9.69
C LYS A 151 19.29 -9.33 9.92
N LEU A 152 18.80 -8.70 8.85
CA LEU A 152 18.01 -7.47 8.89
C LEU A 152 16.50 -7.75 8.91
N VAL A 153 16.09 -8.86 8.30
CA VAL A 153 14.68 -9.23 8.16
C VAL A 153 14.36 -10.48 8.98
N ASN A 154 13.29 -10.43 9.77
CA ASN A 154 12.89 -11.56 10.59
C ASN A 154 12.15 -12.62 9.74
N PHE A 155 12.92 -13.46 9.04
CA PHE A 155 12.45 -14.65 8.32
C PHE A 155 12.61 -15.88 9.21
N GLY A 156 11.57 -16.18 9.99
CA GLY A 156 11.56 -17.34 10.87
C GLY A 156 10.14 -17.73 11.27
N TYR A 157 10.02 -18.81 12.03
CA TYR A 157 8.76 -19.23 12.60
C TYR A 157 8.28 -18.19 13.62
N ILE A 158 6.99 -17.85 13.53
CA ILE A 158 6.31 -16.95 14.48
C ILE A 158 5.05 -17.64 14.99
N THR A 159 4.57 -17.23 16.16
CA THR A 159 3.34 -17.80 16.73
C THR A 159 2.11 -17.28 15.99
N GLY A 160 0.98 -17.97 16.11
CA GLY A 160 -0.30 -17.49 15.58
C GLY A 160 -0.71 -16.12 16.14
N SER A 161 -0.38 -15.86 17.41
CA SER A 161 -0.60 -14.55 18.05
C SER A 161 0.23 -13.44 17.39
N ASP A 162 1.48 -13.72 17.03
CA ASP A 162 2.34 -12.76 16.32
C ASP A 162 1.82 -12.48 14.90
N VAL A 163 1.32 -13.50 14.20
CA VAL A 163 0.65 -13.33 12.91
C VAL A 163 -0.56 -12.41 13.05
N LEU A 164 -1.39 -12.63 14.07
CA LEU A 164 -2.56 -11.80 14.34
C LEU A 164 -2.16 -10.34 14.64
N LEU A 165 -1.09 -10.13 15.40
CA LEU A 165 -0.55 -8.79 15.65
C LEU A 165 -0.04 -8.14 14.36
N LYS A 166 0.69 -8.87 13.51
CA LYS A 166 1.15 -8.37 12.20
C LYS A 166 -0.04 -7.96 11.32
N ARG A 167 -1.13 -8.73 11.32
CA ARG A 167 -2.35 -8.41 10.55
C ARG A 167 -3.04 -7.12 11.01
N LYS A 168 -2.74 -6.56 12.18
CA LYS A 168 -3.25 -5.22 12.57
C LYS A 168 -2.74 -4.09 11.66
N SER A 169 -1.64 -4.32 10.93
CA SER A 169 -1.11 -3.36 9.94
C SER A 169 -1.88 -3.35 8.62
N VAL A 170 -2.80 -4.30 8.42
CA VAL A 170 -3.66 -4.37 7.25
C VAL A 170 -4.66 -3.22 7.27
N VAL A 171 -4.72 -2.48 6.18
CA VAL A 171 -5.68 -1.41 5.98
C VAL A 171 -6.82 -1.93 5.10
N ARG A 172 -8.04 -1.49 5.38
CA ARG A 172 -9.21 -1.75 4.53
C ARG A 172 -9.68 -0.44 3.94
N ILE A 173 -9.61 -0.35 2.62
CA ILE A 173 -9.94 0.85 1.86
C ILE A 173 -11.43 0.79 1.51
N THR A 174 -12.19 1.79 1.96
CA THR A 174 -13.62 1.91 1.65
C THR A 174 -13.86 1.94 0.14
N THR A 175 -14.92 1.25 -0.28
CA THR A 175 -15.44 1.26 -1.65
C THR A 175 -16.32 2.48 -1.94
N GLY A 176 -16.60 3.31 -0.93
CA GLY A 176 -17.54 4.43 -1.00
C GLY A 176 -19.01 4.02 -0.92
N SER A 177 -19.29 2.75 -0.62
CA SER A 177 -20.62 2.14 -0.52
C SER A 177 -20.73 1.31 0.76
N ASN A 178 -21.52 1.76 1.74
CA ASN A 178 -21.67 1.05 3.03
C ASN A 178 -22.05 -0.42 2.87
N ALA A 179 -23.01 -0.74 1.99
CA ALA A 179 -23.42 -2.12 1.73
C ALA A 179 -22.30 -3.00 1.18
N LEU A 180 -21.38 -2.42 0.42
CA LEU A 180 -20.27 -3.16 -0.18
C LEU A 180 -19.11 -3.28 0.81
N ASP A 181 -18.87 -2.26 1.62
CA ASP A 181 -17.90 -2.31 2.71
C ASP A 181 -18.33 -3.32 3.79
N GLU A 182 -19.62 -3.38 4.13
CA GLU A 182 -20.16 -4.39 5.04
C GLU A 182 -19.96 -5.81 4.49
N LEU A 183 -20.27 -6.03 3.21
CA LEU A 183 -20.02 -7.30 2.53
C LEU A 183 -18.54 -7.72 2.60
N LEU A 184 -17.62 -6.75 2.50
CA LEU A 184 -16.18 -6.98 2.50
C LEU A 184 -15.53 -6.92 3.89
N GLY A 185 -16.30 -6.68 4.95
CA GLY A 185 -15.75 -6.54 6.31
C GLY A 185 -14.88 -5.28 6.51
N GLY A 186 -15.21 -4.20 5.82
CA GLY A 186 -14.58 -2.88 5.92
C GLY A 186 -14.01 -2.32 4.61
N GLY A 187 -14.14 -3.04 3.50
CA GLY A 187 -13.65 -2.62 2.17
C GLY A 187 -12.53 -3.49 1.63
N ILE A 188 -11.73 -2.96 0.69
CA ILE A 188 -10.66 -3.70 0.00
C ILE A 188 -9.43 -3.80 0.89
N GLU A 189 -8.98 -5.04 1.17
CA GLU A 189 -7.88 -5.34 2.09
C GLU A 189 -6.50 -5.15 1.42
N THR A 190 -5.54 -4.51 2.13
CA THR A 190 -4.12 -4.50 1.74
C THR A 190 -3.43 -5.85 2.03
N LEU A 191 -2.23 -6.08 1.49
CA LEU A 191 -1.54 -7.39 1.53
C LEU A 191 -2.28 -8.51 0.78
N ALA A 192 -3.28 -8.17 -0.03
CA ALA A 192 -4.12 -9.14 -0.73
C ALA A 192 -4.39 -8.71 -2.18
N ILE A 193 -4.68 -9.70 -3.03
CA ILE A 193 -5.18 -9.48 -4.38
C ILE A 193 -6.71 -9.62 -4.36
N THR A 194 -7.40 -8.58 -4.79
CA THR A 194 -8.84 -8.60 -5.05
C THR A 194 -9.10 -8.62 -6.55
N GLU A 195 -9.71 -9.69 -7.04
CA GLU A 195 -10.22 -9.81 -8.41
C GLU A 195 -11.68 -9.34 -8.47
N ALA A 196 -11.98 -8.38 -9.35
CA ALA A 196 -13.36 -8.09 -9.75
C ALA A 196 -13.61 -8.60 -11.17
N PHE A 197 -14.52 -9.56 -11.33
CA PHE A 197 -14.87 -10.12 -12.64
C PHE A 197 -16.37 -10.00 -12.95
N GLY A 198 -16.71 -9.98 -14.23
CA GLY A 198 -18.09 -9.89 -14.68
C GLY A 198 -18.21 -9.34 -16.08
N GLU A 199 -19.44 -9.23 -16.59
CA GLU A 199 -19.70 -8.71 -17.93
C GLU A 199 -19.28 -7.25 -18.11
N PHE A 200 -19.18 -6.81 -19.37
CA PHE A 200 -19.04 -5.40 -19.68
C PHE A 200 -20.15 -4.56 -19.02
N ARG A 201 -19.82 -3.34 -18.60
CA ARG A 201 -20.74 -2.40 -17.93
C ARG A 201 -21.26 -2.89 -16.56
N SER A 202 -20.63 -3.89 -15.94
CA SER A 202 -21.00 -4.37 -14.59
C SER A 202 -20.48 -3.49 -13.44
N GLY A 203 -19.62 -2.50 -13.70
CA GLY A 203 -19.14 -1.54 -12.69
C GLY A 203 -17.70 -1.74 -12.20
N LYS A 204 -16.95 -2.71 -12.73
CA LYS A 204 -15.56 -3.01 -12.33
C LYS A 204 -14.61 -1.79 -12.36
N THR A 205 -14.52 -1.12 -13.51
CA THR A 205 -13.70 0.10 -13.70
C THR A 205 -14.24 1.28 -12.89
N GLN A 206 -15.55 1.31 -12.62
CA GLN A 206 -16.14 2.38 -11.81
C GLN A 206 -15.77 2.27 -10.33
N LEU A 207 -15.74 1.05 -9.82
CA LEU A 207 -15.18 0.78 -8.51
C LEU A 207 -13.69 1.14 -8.49
N ALA A 208 -12.92 0.79 -9.54
CA ALA A 208 -11.50 1.16 -9.64
C ALA A 208 -11.27 2.68 -9.53
N HIS A 209 -12.03 3.50 -10.29
CA HIS A 209 -11.95 4.96 -10.19
C HIS A 209 -12.30 5.50 -8.80
N THR A 210 -13.25 4.85 -8.11
CA THR A 210 -13.63 5.26 -6.75
C THR A 210 -12.54 4.93 -5.75
N LEU A 211 -11.93 3.75 -5.89
CA LEU A 211 -10.78 3.34 -5.09
C LEU A 211 -9.56 4.25 -5.31
N CYS A 212 -9.39 4.84 -6.50
CA CYS A 212 -8.32 5.84 -6.72
C CYS A 212 -8.42 7.04 -5.79
N VAL A 213 -9.66 7.43 -5.42
CA VAL A 213 -9.93 8.57 -4.54
C VAL A 213 -9.95 8.12 -3.09
N SER A 214 -10.73 7.09 -2.76
CA SER A 214 -10.90 6.66 -1.36
C SER A 214 -9.61 6.17 -0.72
N THR A 215 -8.67 5.62 -1.49
CA THR A 215 -7.33 5.27 -0.99
C THR A 215 -6.58 6.47 -0.42
N GLN A 216 -6.80 7.66 -0.96
CA GLN A 216 -6.09 8.87 -0.55
C GLN A 216 -6.70 9.53 0.69
N LEU A 217 -7.87 9.07 1.14
CA LEU A 217 -8.50 9.56 2.36
C LEU A 217 -7.67 9.20 3.60
N PRO A 218 -7.80 9.97 4.69
CA PRO A 218 -7.24 9.59 5.98
C PRO A 218 -7.75 8.24 6.45
N THR A 219 -6.94 7.54 7.25
CA THR A 219 -7.31 6.24 7.84
C THR A 219 -8.54 6.32 8.75
N SER A 220 -8.79 7.48 9.39
CA SER A 220 -10.00 7.75 10.17
C SER A 220 -11.29 7.71 9.35
N MET A 221 -11.19 7.91 8.03
CA MET A 221 -12.30 7.80 7.07
C MET A 221 -12.26 6.48 6.29
N HIS A 222 -11.59 5.46 6.81
CA HIS A 222 -11.39 4.17 6.13
C HIS A 222 -10.66 4.29 4.80
N GLY A 223 -9.79 5.30 4.67
CA GLY A 223 -8.87 5.45 3.54
C GLY A 223 -7.52 4.75 3.78
N GLY A 224 -6.69 4.76 2.74
CA GLY A 224 -5.33 4.23 2.78
C GLY A 224 -4.28 5.23 3.29
N ASN A 225 -4.54 6.53 3.17
CA ASN A 225 -3.57 7.61 3.32
C ASN A 225 -2.30 7.39 2.47
N GLY A 226 -2.47 7.08 1.18
CA GLY A 226 -1.36 6.85 0.27
C GLY A 226 -1.71 7.01 -1.20
N LYS A 227 -0.67 7.08 -2.04
CA LYS A 227 -0.80 7.22 -3.49
C LYS A 227 -1.35 5.96 -4.15
N VAL A 228 -1.80 6.13 -5.40
CA VAL A 228 -2.38 5.07 -6.22
C VAL A 228 -1.58 4.87 -7.49
N ALA A 229 -1.33 3.62 -7.85
CA ALA A 229 -0.78 3.24 -9.14
C ALA A 229 -1.88 2.60 -9.99
N TYR A 230 -2.04 3.03 -11.23
CA TYR A 230 -3.05 2.55 -12.15
C TYR A 230 -2.40 2.08 -13.46
N ILE A 231 -2.45 0.77 -13.72
CA ILE A 231 -2.01 0.15 -14.97
C ILE A 231 -3.24 -0.16 -15.82
N ASP A 232 -3.39 0.57 -16.91
CA ASP A 232 -4.51 0.46 -17.84
C ASP A 232 -4.10 -0.30 -19.10
N THR A 233 -4.87 -1.32 -19.47
CA THR A 233 -4.66 -2.10 -20.70
C THR A 233 -5.72 -1.79 -21.77
N GLU A 234 -6.88 -1.28 -21.38
CA GLU A 234 -8.03 -1.07 -22.27
C GLU A 234 -8.17 0.38 -22.72
N GLY A 235 -7.48 1.32 -22.06
CA GLY A 235 -7.60 2.75 -22.34
C GLY A 235 -8.88 3.33 -21.80
N THR A 236 -9.39 2.83 -20.67
CA THR A 236 -10.68 3.21 -20.06
C THR A 236 -10.53 4.16 -18.89
N PHE A 237 -9.30 4.43 -18.43
CA PHE A 237 -9.06 5.46 -17.43
C PHE A 237 -9.44 6.83 -17.99
N ARG A 238 -10.28 7.55 -17.26
CA ARG A 238 -10.82 8.86 -17.65
C ARG A 238 -10.66 9.82 -16.47
N PRO A 239 -9.66 10.72 -16.47
CA PRO A 239 -9.41 11.64 -15.36
C PRO A 239 -10.62 12.51 -15.00
N ASP A 240 -11.43 12.88 -15.99
CA ASP A 240 -12.70 13.61 -15.81
C ASP A 240 -13.71 12.87 -14.91
N ARG A 241 -13.58 11.54 -14.78
CA ARG A 241 -14.39 10.73 -13.86
C ARG A 241 -13.90 10.78 -12.42
N ILE A 242 -12.64 11.14 -12.18
CA ILE A 242 -12.06 11.23 -10.84
C ILE A 242 -12.53 12.50 -10.12
N VAL A 243 -12.62 13.61 -10.86
CA VAL A 243 -13.02 14.94 -10.35
C VAL A 243 -14.32 14.89 -9.51
N PRO A 244 -15.47 14.41 -10.04
CA PRO A 244 -16.72 14.39 -9.27
C PRO A 244 -16.68 13.42 -8.08
N ILE A 245 -15.81 12.40 -8.11
CA ILE A 245 -15.62 11.47 -6.99
C ILE A 245 -14.82 12.17 -5.88
N ALA A 246 -13.75 12.90 -6.24
CA ALA A 246 -12.98 13.70 -5.29
C ALA A 246 -13.86 14.76 -4.61
N GLU A 247 -14.67 15.48 -5.37
CA GLU A 247 -15.63 16.46 -4.86
C GLU A 247 -16.64 15.84 -3.88
N ARG A 248 -17.17 14.64 -4.20
CA ARG A 248 -18.07 13.90 -3.30
C ARG A 248 -17.42 13.59 -1.94
N PHE A 249 -16.13 13.32 -1.93
CA PHE A 249 -15.36 13.08 -0.71
C PHE A 249 -14.78 14.36 -0.07
N GLY A 250 -15.09 15.54 -0.62
CA GLY A 250 -14.58 16.82 -0.11
C GLY A 250 -13.08 17.04 -0.33
N MET A 251 -12.49 16.36 -1.32
CA MET A 251 -11.07 16.45 -1.65
C MET A 251 -10.81 17.40 -2.82
N ASP A 252 -9.64 18.04 -2.84
CA ASP A 252 -9.19 18.79 -4.02
C ASP A 252 -8.88 17.82 -5.18
N ALA A 253 -9.63 17.97 -6.27
CA ALA A 253 -9.53 17.08 -7.42
C ALA A 253 -8.15 17.14 -8.09
N VAL A 254 -7.48 18.29 -8.09
CA VAL A 254 -6.15 18.44 -8.71
C VAL A 254 -5.11 17.68 -7.89
N ALA A 255 -5.06 17.89 -6.58
CA ALA A 255 -4.19 17.13 -5.69
C ALA A 255 -4.45 15.62 -5.74
N VAL A 256 -5.73 15.19 -5.85
CA VAL A 256 -6.08 13.77 -6.01
C VAL A 256 -5.53 13.19 -7.31
N LEU A 257 -5.62 13.92 -8.42
CA LEU A 257 -5.11 13.50 -9.72
C LEU A 257 -3.57 13.39 -9.72
N ASP A 258 -2.87 14.33 -9.09
CA ASP A 258 -1.40 14.32 -9.00
C ASP A 258 -0.85 13.11 -8.20
N ASN A 259 -1.67 12.55 -7.30
CA ASN A 259 -1.35 11.37 -6.51
C ASN A 259 -1.71 10.04 -7.19
N ILE A 260 -2.24 10.07 -8.43
CA ILE A 260 -2.52 8.88 -9.23
C ILE A 260 -1.44 8.72 -10.30
N ILE A 261 -0.56 7.73 -10.12
CA ILE A 261 0.42 7.36 -11.14
C ILE A 261 -0.26 6.45 -12.17
N TYR A 262 -0.43 6.98 -13.39
CA TYR A 262 -1.02 6.27 -14.51
C TYR A 262 0.05 5.72 -15.46
N ALA A 263 -0.15 4.50 -15.95
CA ALA A 263 0.58 3.93 -17.07
C ALA A 263 -0.33 3.08 -17.95
N ARG A 264 -0.14 3.19 -19.28
CA ARG A 264 -0.86 2.35 -20.25
C ARG A 264 0.04 1.25 -20.78
N ALA A 265 -0.37 0.00 -20.59
CA ALA A 265 0.30 -1.16 -21.16
C ALA A 265 -0.29 -1.49 -22.54
N TYR A 266 0.57 -1.92 -23.47
CA TYR A 266 0.19 -2.24 -24.85
C TYR A 266 0.44 -3.70 -25.22
N THR A 267 1.27 -4.41 -24.45
CA THR A 267 1.58 -5.84 -24.58
C THR A 267 1.71 -6.47 -23.20
N TYR A 268 1.57 -7.79 -23.08
CA TYR A 268 1.72 -8.49 -21.80
C TYR A 268 3.12 -8.29 -21.18
N GLU A 269 4.17 -8.19 -22.01
CA GLU A 269 5.54 -7.91 -21.55
C GLU A 269 5.68 -6.49 -21.02
N HIS A 270 5.10 -5.51 -21.73
CA HIS A 270 5.09 -4.12 -21.27
C HIS A 270 4.36 -4.00 -19.92
N GLN A 271 3.21 -4.69 -19.77
CA GLN A 271 2.49 -4.75 -18.51
C GLN A 271 3.36 -5.31 -17.37
N TYR A 272 4.09 -6.40 -17.63
CA TYR A 272 5.00 -6.98 -16.64
C TYR A 272 6.14 -6.01 -16.26
N ASN A 273 6.73 -5.33 -17.24
CA ASN A 273 7.80 -4.36 -16.99
C ASN A 273 7.32 -3.13 -16.21
N LEU A 274 6.08 -2.66 -16.44
CA LEU A 274 5.48 -1.59 -15.64
C LEU A 274 5.31 -2.00 -14.17
N ILE A 275 4.90 -3.24 -13.91
CA ILE A 275 4.81 -3.80 -12.55
C ILE A 275 6.20 -3.87 -11.89
N LEU A 276 7.24 -4.24 -12.64
CA LEU A 276 8.61 -4.24 -12.12
C LEU A 276 9.11 -2.83 -11.77
N GLY A 277 8.90 -1.86 -12.67
CA GLY A 277 9.29 -0.47 -12.47
C GLY A 277 8.53 0.23 -11.33
N LEU A 278 7.32 -0.23 -11.01
CA LEU A 278 6.52 0.32 -9.93
C LEU A 278 7.14 0.11 -8.55
N ALA A 279 7.86 -1.01 -8.33
CA ALA A 279 8.55 -1.27 -7.07
C ALA A 279 9.59 -0.19 -6.72
N ALA A 280 10.20 0.44 -7.73
CA ALA A 280 11.12 1.57 -7.53
C ALA A 280 10.38 2.75 -6.89
N LYS A 281 9.25 3.15 -7.50
CA LYS A 281 8.42 4.25 -7.02
C LYS A 281 7.83 3.99 -5.63
N MET A 282 7.39 2.76 -5.39
CA MET A 282 6.86 2.34 -4.08
C MET A 282 7.91 2.30 -2.97
N SER A 283 9.20 2.25 -3.32
CA SER A 283 10.28 2.37 -2.34
C SER A 283 10.59 3.81 -1.93
N GLU A 284 10.18 4.79 -2.74
CA GLU A 284 10.44 6.21 -2.52
C GLU A 284 9.23 6.93 -1.91
N GLU A 285 8.01 6.55 -2.31
CA GLU A 285 6.77 7.21 -1.87
C GLU A 285 5.75 6.20 -1.32
N PRO A 286 4.88 6.60 -0.38
CA PRO A 286 3.90 5.71 0.21
C PRO A 286 2.72 5.47 -0.74
N PHE A 287 2.64 4.26 -1.32
CA PHE A 287 1.47 3.77 -2.04
C PHE A 287 0.58 2.93 -1.14
N LYS A 288 -0.71 2.87 -1.48
CA LYS A 288 -1.68 2.02 -0.78
C LYS A 288 -2.57 1.20 -1.70
N LEU A 289 -2.60 1.51 -2.99
CA LEU A 289 -3.37 0.77 -3.98
C LEU A 289 -2.62 0.65 -5.30
N LEU A 290 -2.63 -0.55 -5.86
CA LEU A 290 -2.28 -0.85 -7.24
C LEU A 290 -3.50 -1.39 -7.97
N ILE A 291 -3.92 -0.70 -9.03
CA ILE A 291 -4.98 -1.14 -9.92
C ILE A 291 -4.37 -1.69 -11.22
N VAL A 292 -4.87 -2.85 -11.67
CA VAL A 292 -4.60 -3.41 -12.99
C VAL A 292 -5.93 -3.63 -13.73
N ASP A 293 -6.26 -2.73 -14.66
CA ASP A 293 -7.51 -2.77 -15.43
C ASP A 293 -7.22 -2.98 -16.93
N SER A 294 -7.33 -4.19 -17.49
CA SER A 294 -7.58 -5.49 -16.86
C SER A 294 -6.36 -6.42 -16.94
N ILE A 295 -6.29 -7.40 -16.04
CA ILE A 295 -5.14 -8.34 -15.96
C ILE A 295 -5.05 -9.27 -17.18
N ILE A 296 -6.18 -9.60 -17.81
CA ILE A 296 -6.24 -10.63 -18.85
C ILE A 296 -6.33 -10.08 -20.28
N ALA A 297 -6.66 -8.79 -20.47
CA ALA A 297 -6.96 -8.26 -21.80
C ALA A 297 -5.84 -8.50 -22.81
N LEU A 298 -4.59 -8.19 -22.45
CA LEU A 298 -3.43 -8.34 -23.33
C LEU A 298 -3.08 -9.82 -23.56
N PHE A 299 -3.19 -10.67 -22.53
CA PHE A 299 -2.96 -12.11 -22.66
C PHE A 299 -3.94 -12.82 -23.61
N ARG A 300 -5.13 -12.26 -23.84
CA ARG A 300 -6.09 -12.81 -24.79
C ARG A 300 -5.77 -12.47 -26.24
N VAL A 301 -5.03 -11.39 -26.47
CA VAL A 301 -4.68 -10.90 -27.81
C VAL A 301 -3.30 -11.44 -28.20
N ASP A 302 -2.35 -11.38 -27.27
CA ASP A 302 -0.94 -11.73 -27.55
C ASP A 302 -0.71 -13.24 -27.65
N PHE A 303 -1.61 -14.06 -27.09
CA PHE A 303 -1.53 -15.53 -27.15
C PHE A 303 -2.77 -16.12 -27.82
N THR A 304 -2.55 -16.93 -28.86
CA THR A 304 -3.63 -17.44 -29.73
C THR A 304 -3.74 -18.96 -29.70
N GLY A 305 -4.99 -19.44 -29.72
CA GLY A 305 -5.29 -20.86 -29.82
C GLY A 305 -4.88 -21.70 -28.60
N ARG A 306 -4.91 -23.02 -28.77
CA ARG A 306 -4.58 -23.99 -27.70
C ARG A 306 -3.08 -24.25 -27.58
N GLY A 307 -2.30 -24.05 -28.64
CA GLY A 307 -0.86 -24.33 -28.66
C GLY A 307 -0.07 -23.46 -27.68
N GLU A 308 -0.48 -22.20 -27.52
CA GLU A 308 0.19 -21.21 -26.66
C GLU A 308 -0.41 -21.15 -25.25
N LEU A 309 -1.39 -22.01 -24.94
CA LEU A 309 -2.08 -21.99 -23.66
C LEU A 309 -1.11 -22.21 -22.49
N ALA A 310 -0.18 -23.16 -22.62
CA ALA A 310 0.77 -23.49 -21.57
C ALA A 310 1.68 -22.29 -21.24
N GLU A 311 2.24 -21.65 -22.28
CA GLU A 311 3.09 -20.46 -22.12
C GLU A 311 2.31 -19.30 -21.52
N ARG A 312 1.11 -19.03 -22.03
CA ARG A 312 0.22 -17.99 -21.49
C ARG A 312 -0.03 -18.18 -19.99
N GLN A 313 -0.34 -19.41 -19.56
CA GLN A 313 -0.59 -19.71 -18.15
C GLN A 313 0.67 -19.54 -17.28
N GLN A 314 1.85 -19.89 -17.80
CA GLN A 314 3.13 -19.68 -17.08
C GLN A 314 3.45 -18.19 -16.91
N LYS A 315 3.31 -17.40 -17.98
CA LYS A 315 3.54 -15.95 -17.95
C LYS A 315 2.54 -15.23 -17.05
N LEU A 316 1.26 -15.63 -17.09
CA LEU A 316 0.23 -15.12 -16.18
C LEU A 316 0.56 -15.46 -14.71
N ALA A 317 1.01 -16.68 -14.43
CA ALA A 317 1.43 -17.08 -13.08
C ALA A 317 2.59 -16.22 -12.55
N GLN A 318 3.58 -15.92 -13.40
CA GLN A 318 4.70 -15.04 -13.05
C GLN A 318 4.24 -13.61 -12.71
N MET A 319 3.31 -13.07 -13.51
CA MET A 319 2.75 -11.74 -13.27
C MET A 319 1.95 -11.68 -11.96
N LEU A 320 1.06 -12.65 -11.73
CA LEU A 320 0.26 -12.75 -10.51
C LEU A 320 1.14 -12.94 -9.26
N SER A 321 2.16 -13.80 -9.34
CA SER A 321 3.13 -13.98 -8.25
C SER A 321 3.87 -12.68 -7.93
N ARG A 322 4.22 -11.87 -8.94
CA ARG A 322 4.84 -10.56 -8.70
C ARG A 322 3.89 -9.57 -8.04
N LEU A 323 2.61 -9.57 -8.41
CA LEU A 323 1.59 -8.75 -7.75
C LEU A 323 1.41 -9.12 -6.27
N THR A 324 1.38 -10.42 -5.94
CA THR A 324 1.32 -10.89 -4.54
C THR A 324 2.52 -10.40 -3.75
N LYS A 325 3.73 -10.53 -4.32
CA LYS A 325 4.96 -10.05 -3.67
C LYS A 325 4.94 -8.54 -3.45
N ILE A 326 4.47 -7.75 -4.41
CA ILE A 326 4.33 -6.29 -4.25
C ILE A 326 3.31 -5.95 -3.14
N ALA A 327 2.18 -6.67 -3.10
CA ALA A 327 1.18 -6.49 -2.06
C ALA A 327 1.80 -6.69 -0.66
N GLU A 328 2.52 -7.79 -0.46
CA GLU A 328 3.19 -8.15 0.79
C GLU A 328 4.39 -7.26 1.13
N GLU A 329 5.19 -6.92 0.13
CA GLU A 329 6.38 -6.07 0.27
C GLU A 329 5.97 -4.67 0.72
N PHE A 330 5.07 -4.00 0.01
CA PHE A 330 4.76 -2.59 0.27
C PHE A 330 3.50 -2.35 1.12
N ASN A 331 2.84 -3.40 1.59
CA ASN A 331 1.53 -3.32 2.27
C ASN A 331 0.53 -2.45 1.49
N VAL A 332 0.32 -2.85 0.23
CA VAL A 332 -0.63 -2.25 -0.71
C VAL A 332 -1.77 -3.21 -1.02
N ALA A 333 -2.93 -2.68 -1.32
CA ALA A 333 -4.03 -3.44 -1.91
C ALA A 333 -3.78 -3.58 -3.41
N VAL A 334 -3.97 -4.79 -3.96
CA VAL A 334 -3.96 -5.00 -5.40
C VAL A 334 -5.38 -5.26 -5.85
N TYR A 335 -5.93 -4.37 -6.68
CA TYR A 335 -7.24 -4.54 -7.30
C TYR A 335 -7.07 -4.80 -8.80
N MET A 336 -7.55 -5.95 -9.26
CA MET A 336 -7.48 -6.30 -10.67
C MET A 336 -8.88 -6.55 -11.23
N THR A 337 -9.14 -6.06 -12.43
CA THR A 337 -10.37 -6.39 -13.15
C THR A 337 -10.13 -7.58 -14.07
N ASN A 338 -11.17 -8.38 -14.26
CA ASN A 338 -11.15 -9.51 -15.16
C ASN A 338 -12.46 -9.59 -15.96
N GLN A 339 -12.37 -10.21 -17.13
CA GLN A 339 -13.49 -10.43 -18.04
C GLN A 339 -14.03 -11.86 -17.90
N VAL A 340 -15.27 -12.08 -18.32
CA VAL A 340 -15.89 -13.41 -18.38
C VAL A 340 -15.90 -13.94 -19.81
N ILE A 341 -15.77 -15.25 -19.93
CA ILE A 341 -15.90 -16.00 -21.18
C ILE A 341 -17.15 -16.89 -21.12
N ALA A 342 -17.78 -17.10 -22.27
CA ALA A 342 -18.85 -18.08 -22.40
C ALA A 342 -18.25 -19.50 -22.38
N ASP A 343 -18.95 -20.42 -21.73
CA ASP A 343 -18.67 -21.85 -21.73
C ASP A 343 -19.68 -22.58 -22.64
N PRO A 344 -19.38 -22.73 -23.94
CA PRO A 344 -20.28 -23.39 -24.89
C PRO A 344 -20.44 -24.90 -24.64
N GLY A 345 -19.61 -25.50 -23.78
CA GLY A 345 -19.73 -26.89 -23.35
C GLY A 345 -20.61 -27.09 -22.12
N GLY A 346 -21.06 -26.00 -21.48
CA GLY A 346 -21.99 -26.06 -20.37
C GLY A 346 -23.32 -26.63 -20.82
N GLY A 347 -23.76 -27.75 -20.23
CA GLY A 347 -25.06 -28.35 -20.53
C GLY A 347 -26.21 -27.34 -20.36
N MET A 348 -27.31 -27.55 -21.09
CA MET A 348 -28.50 -26.66 -21.13
C MET A 348 -29.15 -26.35 -19.78
N PHE A 349 -28.66 -26.94 -18.68
CA PHE A 349 -29.15 -26.77 -17.30
C PHE A 349 -28.26 -25.87 -16.43
N ILE A 350 -27.16 -25.31 -16.95
CA ILE A 350 -26.33 -24.33 -16.22
C ILE A 350 -26.95 -22.94 -16.35
N SER A 351 -27.40 -22.36 -15.23
CA SER A 351 -28.13 -21.10 -15.16
C SER A 351 -27.31 -19.85 -15.53
N ASP A 352 -25.98 -19.89 -15.42
CA ASP A 352 -25.08 -18.87 -15.97
C ASP A 352 -23.86 -19.55 -16.60
N PRO A 353 -23.83 -19.74 -17.93
CA PRO A 353 -22.75 -20.47 -18.62
C PRO A 353 -21.47 -19.64 -18.74
N LYS A 354 -21.18 -18.76 -17.78
CA LYS A 354 -20.07 -17.81 -17.83
C LYS A 354 -19.04 -18.15 -16.77
N LYS A 355 -17.78 -18.13 -17.18
CA LYS A 355 -16.63 -18.37 -16.31
C LYS A 355 -15.66 -17.20 -16.40
N PRO A 356 -14.99 -16.80 -15.30
CA PRO A 356 -13.92 -15.81 -15.37
C PRO A 356 -12.75 -16.34 -16.24
N ALA A 357 -12.12 -15.43 -16.99
CA ALA A 357 -10.96 -15.77 -17.80
C ALA A 357 -9.70 -16.02 -16.92
N GLY A 358 -8.70 -16.72 -17.46
CA GLY A 358 -7.43 -17.01 -16.77
C GLY A 358 -7.36 -18.37 -16.07
N GLY A 359 -8.48 -19.07 -15.90
CA GLY A 359 -8.54 -20.44 -15.38
C GLY A 359 -8.04 -20.57 -13.94
N HIS A 360 -7.59 -21.78 -13.57
CA HIS A 360 -7.19 -22.10 -12.20
C HIS A 360 -5.99 -21.29 -11.70
N VAL A 361 -5.06 -20.90 -12.58
CA VAL A 361 -3.89 -20.09 -12.20
C VAL A 361 -4.32 -18.77 -11.56
N LEU A 362 -5.27 -18.08 -12.18
CA LEU A 362 -5.79 -16.81 -11.65
C LEU A 362 -6.66 -17.06 -10.42
N ALA A 363 -7.50 -18.09 -10.46
CA ALA A 363 -8.38 -18.46 -9.35
C ALA A 363 -7.64 -18.71 -8.04
N HIS A 364 -6.49 -19.38 -8.08
CA HIS A 364 -5.69 -19.66 -6.88
C HIS A 364 -4.81 -18.50 -6.42
N ALA A 365 -4.49 -17.55 -7.32
CA ALA A 365 -3.64 -16.42 -6.97
C ALA A 365 -4.42 -15.26 -6.32
N ALA A 366 -5.69 -15.08 -6.71
CA ALA A 366 -6.56 -14.06 -6.14
C ALA A 366 -7.00 -14.48 -4.73
N THR A 367 -6.82 -13.59 -3.75
CA THR A 367 -7.23 -13.84 -2.36
C THR A 367 -8.73 -13.63 -2.19
N VAL A 368 -9.27 -12.59 -2.81
CA VAL A 368 -10.69 -12.25 -2.79
C VAL A 368 -11.18 -12.14 -4.22
N ARG A 369 -12.29 -12.78 -4.54
CA ARG A 369 -12.88 -12.79 -5.88
C ARG A 369 -14.31 -12.29 -5.81
N LEU A 370 -14.59 -11.22 -6.55
CA LEU A 370 -15.86 -10.51 -6.56
C LEU A 370 -16.53 -10.63 -7.93
N MET A 371 -17.74 -11.20 -7.94
CA MET A 371 -18.56 -11.33 -9.14
C MET A 371 -19.50 -10.14 -9.27
N PHE A 372 -19.36 -9.37 -10.34
CA PHE A 372 -20.20 -8.22 -10.66
C PHE A 372 -21.20 -8.56 -11.76
N ARG A 373 -22.49 -8.33 -11.48
CA ARG A 373 -23.59 -8.47 -12.45
C ARG A 373 -24.48 -7.22 -12.49
N LYS A 374 -25.19 -7.04 -13.61
CA LYS A 374 -26.17 -5.95 -13.76
C LYS A 374 -27.42 -6.28 -12.94
N GLY A 375 -27.85 -5.34 -12.10
CA GLY A 375 -29.14 -5.39 -11.42
C GLY A 375 -30.23 -4.68 -12.23
N LYS A 376 -31.33 -4.31 -11.57
CA LYS A 376 -32.40 -3.52 -12.19
C LYS A 376 -31.94 -2.07 -12.38
N GLY A 377 -32.13 -1.53 -13.58
CA GLY A 377 -31.77 -0.15 -13.91
C GLY A 377 -30.30 0.18 -13.67
N GLU A 378 -30.04 1.15 -12.79
CA GLU A 378 -28.69 1.60 -12.42
C GLU A 378 -28.06 0.77 -11.29
N GLN A 379 -28.73 -0.27 -10.79
CA GLN A 379 -28.14 -1.12 -9.75
C GLN A 379 -27.12 -2.10 -10.32
N ARG A 380 -26.10 -2.42 -9.54
CA ARG A 380 -25.14 -3.49 -9.75
C ARG A 380 -25.14 -4.39 -8.54
N VAL A 381 -25.00 -5.68 -8.77
CA VAL A 381 -24.92 -6.68 -7.70
C VAL A 381 -23.49 -7.18 -7.67
N CYS A 382 -22.88 -7.12 -6.50
CA CYS A 382 -21.58 -7.69 -6.23
C CYS A 382 -21.76 -8.88 -5.29
N LYS A 383 -21.21 -10.03 -5.68
CA LYS A 383 -21.22 -11.26 -4.89
C LYS A 383 -19.80 -11.65 -4.54
N VAL A 384 -19.55 -12.02 -3.29
CA VAL A 384 -18.29 -12.67 -2.90
C VAL A 384 -18.29 -14.08 -3.50
N PHE A 385 -17.42 -14.31 -4.46
CA PHE A 385 -17.30 -15.59 -5.16
C PHE A 385 -16.33 -16.54 -4.45
N ASP A 386 -15.23 -15.99 -3.92
CA ASP A 386 -14.22 -16.72 -3.15
C ASP A 386 -13.49 -15.74 -2.23
N ALA A 387 -13.30 -16.12 -0.97
CA ALA A 387 -12.56 -15.35 0.02
C ALA A 387 -12.23 -16.24 1.24
N PRO A 388 -11.05 -16.08 1.86
CA PRO A 388 -10.65 -16.91 2.99
C PRO A 388 -11.43 -16.60 4.29
N ASN A 389 -11.96 -15.39 4.43
CA ASN A 389 -12.52 -14.86 5.68
C ASN A 389 -13.93 -14.27 5.53
N LEU A 390 -14.51 -14.28 4.33
CA LEU A 390 -15.84 -13.71 4.08
C LEU A 390 -16.81 -14.82 3.66
N PRO A 391 -18.05 -14.81 4.16
CA PRO A 391 -19.08 -15.74 3.70
C PRO A 391 -19.52 -15.41 2.27
N GLU A 392 -20.06 -16.41 1.58
CA GLU A 392 -20.70 -16.20 0.28
C GLU A 392 -21.98 -15.38 0.46
N ALA A 393 -21.90 -14.11 0.12
CA ALA A 393 -23.00 -13.15 0.23
C ALA A 393 -22.99 -12.17 -0.95
N GLU A 394 -24.08 -11.41 -1.09
CA GLU A 394 -24.21 -10.39 -2.13
C GLU A 394 -24.67 -9.05 -1.56
N ALA A 395 -24.21 -7.98 -2.20
CA ALA A 395 -24.63 -6.62 -1.93
C ALA A 395 -25.08 -5.95 -3.23
N ILE A 396 -26.07 -5.08 -3.11
CA ILE A 396 -26.56 -4.25 -4.20
C ILE A 396 -26.01 -2.85 -4.01
N SER A 397 -25.30 -2.35 -5.02
CA SER A 397 -24.76 -1.00 -5.05
C SER A 397 -25.28 -0.27 -6.28
N SER A 398 -25.69 0.99 -6.13
CA SER A 398 -26.13 1.80 -7.26
C SER A 398 -24.91 2.31 -8.04
N THR A 399 -24.98 2.31 -9.37
CA THR A 399 -23.93 2.98 -10.17
C THR A 399 -23.81 4.47 -9.85
N ARG A 400 -24.87 5.10 -9.32
CA ARG A 400 -24.80 6.50 -8.84
C ARG A 400 -23.76 6.70 -7.74
N ILE A 401 -23.54 5.71 -6.88
CA ILE A 401 -22.48 5.79 -5.86
C ILE A 401 -21.11 6.00 -6.54
N PHE A 402 -20.91 5.45 -7.73
CA PHE A 402 -19.68 5.62 -8.51
C PHE A 402 -19.71 6.81 -9.49
N PHE A 403 -20.79 7.60 -9.56
CA PHE A 403 -20.98 8.65 -10.58
C PHE A 403 -21.56 9.99 -10.08
N SER A 404 -22.22 10.10 -8.91
CA SER A 404 -23.04 11.27 -8.57
C SER A 404 -22.57 12.06 -7.33
N LEU A 405 -22.62 13.39 -7.50
CA LEU A 405 -22.31 14.51 -6.60
C LEU A 405 -23.26 14.72 -5.41
N THR A 406 -24.05 13.72 -5.01
CA THR A 406 -24.98 13.88 -3.89
C THR A 406 -24.51 13.07 -2.68
N PRO A 407 -24.37 13.69 -1.49
CA PRO A 407 -24.15 12.95 -0.26
C PRO A 407 -25.34 12.02 -0.03
N GLY A 408 -25.06 10.74 0.16
CA GLY A 408 -26.03 9.72 0.52
C GLY A 408 -26.18 9.59 2.03
#